data_AF-A0A9D4TP90-F1
#
_entry.id   AF-A0A9D4TP90-F1
#
_cell.length_a   1.000
_cell.length_b   1.000
_cell.length_c   1.000
_cell.angle_alpha   90.00
_cell.angle_beta   90.00
_cell.angle_gamma   90.00
#
_symmetry.space_group_name_H-M   'P 1'
#
loop_
_entity.id
_entity.type
_entity.pdbx_description
1 polymer ?
#
loop_
_entity_poly.entity_id
_entity_poly.type
_entity_poly.pdbx_seq_one_letter_code
_entity_poly.pdbx_strand_id
1 'polypeptide(L)'
;MRHARFHAPALSSAPQVRLSTPNPAKAAAPSAAATAAAVNGAAARCNASASTTSTASSSLPPLPGGEQHPTSSPTPARRAPWQLSSYFTNNQTRHTDSLGNVLGSLDTLADPPGWTPDSQLRLAAEALAPSLQQDADSLVHQVQQLPHLLPGMQGALRLMKPAELVRMAAELESILRQLVDLRVRFPQADVAAMVAAYPPLLRMSTDQLEAAVAAVRAAFPGASEDDLEGMLARNAALLDGGEILQRCLAGVGHLMSKPQILLTLQRDPTFLFQFESLEGVSAGERDAEYLSDMYRCR
;
A
#
# COMPACT_ATOMS: atom_id res chain seq x y z
N MET A 1 -66.86 38.47 36.83
CA MET A 1 -66.06 38.58 38.06
C MET A 1 -65.50 37.21 38.43
N ARG A 2 -64.19 37.00 38.28
CA ARG A 2 -63.29 36.13 39.09
C ARG A 2 -61.99 35.93 38.28
N HIS A 3 -61.04 36.83 38.53
CA HIS A 3 -59.66 36.70 38.06
C HIS A 3 -58.92 35.73 38.98
N ALA A 4 -58.43 34.62 38.43
CA ALA A 4 -57.51 33.74 39.13
C ALA A 4 -56.08 34.26 38.94
N ARG A 5 -55.50 34.81 40.01
CA ARG A 5 -54.08 35.17 40.11
C ARG A 5 -53.26 33.90 40.34
N PHE A 6 -52.37 33.55 39.43
CA PHE A 6 -51.34 32.54 39.66
C PHE A 6 -50.12 33.19 40.30
N HIS A 7 -49.77 32.71 41.49
CA HIS A 7 -48.54 33.04 42.21
C HIS A 7 -47.36 32.28 41.59
N ALA A 8 -46.29 32.99 41.24
CA ALA A 8 -45.00 32.42 40.88
C ALA A 8 -44.20 32.11 42.16
N PRO A 9 -43.61 30.90 42.31
CA PRO A 9 -42.69 30.60 43.40
C PRO A 9 -41.25 30.99 43.06
N ALA A 10 -40.52 31.22 44.15
CA ALA A 10 -39.27 31.95 44.23
C ALA A 10 -38.02 31.20 43.74
N LEU A 11 -37.07 32.04 43.32
CA LEU A 11 -35.65 31.82 43.04
C LEU A 11 -34.99 30.80 43.98
N SER A 12 -34.50 29.70 43.40
CA SER A 12 -33.56 28.77 44.04
C SER A 12 -32.13 29.14 43.66
N SER A 13 -31.35 29.42 44.69
CA SER A 13 -29.94 29.80 44.66
C SER A 13 -29.07 28.68 44.10
N ALA A 14 -28.34 28.96 43.01
CA ALA A 14 -27.33 28.07 42.45
C ALA A 14 -25.99 28.23 43.17
N PRO A 15 -25.26 27.13 43.47
CA PRO A 15 -23.95 27.19 44.10
C PRO A 15 -22.88 27.70 43.12
N GLN A 16 -22.11 28.70 43.56
CA GLN A 16 -20.92 29.21 42.86
C GLN A 16 -19.87 28.11 42.68
N VAL A 17 -19.64 27.69 41.43
CA VAL A 17 -18.47 26.92 41.04
C VAL A 17 -17.30 27.89 40.88
N ARG A 18 -16.30 27.77 41.76
CA ARG A 18 -15.04 28.52 41.68
C ARG A 18 -14.25 28.05 40.45
N LEU A 19 -14.05 28.95 39.50
CA LEU A 19 -13.07 28.81 38.42
C LEU A 19 -11.66 28.88 39.04
N SER A 20 -11.01 27.73 39.16
CA SER A 20 -9.57 27.64 39.40
C SER A 20 -8.83 28.04 38.12
N THR A 21 -8.14 29.17 38.16
CA THR A 21 -7.20 29.61 37.13
C THR A 21 -5.93 28.75 37.21
N PRO A 22 -5.49 28.09 36.12
CA PRO A 22 -4.17 27.49 36.08
C PRO A 22 -3.09 28.55 35.83
N ASN A 23 -2.09 28.46 36.69
CA ASN A 23 -0.88 29.25 36.83
C ASN A 23 0.03 29.17 35.58
N PRO A 24 0.40 30.29 34.91
CA PRO A 24 1.32 30.26 33.77
C PRO A 24 2.75 30.58 34.22
N ALA A 25 3.48 29.59 34.76
CA ALA A 25 4.91 29.72 35.00
C ALA A 25 5.63 28.38 35.15
N LYS A 26 5.91 27.70 34.03
CA LYS A 26 7.12 26.87 33.95
C LYS A 26 7.59 26.74 32.50
N ALA A 27 8.66 27.49 32.23
CA ALA A 27 9.38 27.51 30.97
C ALA A 27 9.83 26.10 30.56
N ALA A 28 9.59 25.80 29.29
CA ALA A 28 10.00 24.61 28.60
C ALA A 28 11.51 24.61 28.34
N ALA A 29 12.16 23.49 28.62
CA ALA A 29 13.42 23.10 28.03
C ALA A 29 13.12 22.17 26.84
N PRO A 30 13.77 22.33 25.68
CA PRO A 30 13.54 21.45 24.54
C PRO A 30 14.27 20.12 24.75
N SER A 31 13.48 19.06 24.97
CA SER A 31 13.95 17.67 24.90
C SER A 31 14.03 17.27 23.43
N ALA A 32 15.25 17.00 22.96
CA ALA A 32 15.52 16.41 21.66
C ALA A 32 15.00 14.97 21.64
N ALA A 33 13.93 14.72 20.89
CA ALA A 33 13.45 13.38 20.58
C ALA A 33 13.51 13.18 19.08
N ALA A 34 14.32 12.19 18.70
CA ALA A 34 14.62 11.76 17.35
C ALA A 34 13.37 11.40 16.55
N THR A 35 13.20 12.06 15.41
CA THR A 35 12.21 11.69 14.40
C THR A 35 12.86 10.69 13.45
N ALA A 36 12.54 9.40 13.62
CA ALA A 36 12.85 8.38 12.63
C ALA A 36 11.83 8.50 11.49
N ALA A 37 12.26 9.14 10.40
CA ALA A 37 11.51 9.22 9.16
C ALA A 37 11.48 7.85 8.48
N ALA A 38 10.32 7.19 8.47
CA ALA A 38 10.07 6.01 7.66
C ALA A 38 9.77 6.45 6.23
N VAL A 39 10.76 6.34 5.37
CA VAL A 39 10.66 6.48 3.91
C VAL A 39 9.91 5.27 3.37
N ASN A 40 8.62 5.42 3.06
CA ASN A 40 7.88 4.45 2.25
C ASN A 40 8.02 4.84 0.78
N GLY A 41 9.02 4.24 0.13
CA GLY A 41 9.34 4.43 -1.28
C GLY A 41 8.25 3.91 -2.22
N ALA A 42 8.01 4.71 -3.25
CA ALA A 42 7.08 4.52 -4.34
C ALA A 42 7.30 3.22 -5.11
N ALA A 43 6.24 2.42 -5.25
CA ALA A 43 6.16 1.34 -6.22
C ALA A 43 5.80 1.93 -7.59
N ALA A 44 6.82 2.27 -8.37
CA ALA A 44 6.67 2.61 -9.79
C ALA A 44 6.23 1.36 -10.57
N ARG A 45 5.06 1.45 -11.21
CA ARG A 45 4.55 0.46 -12.15
C ARG A 45 5.25 0.63 -13.50
N CYS A 46 6.08 -0.33 -13.89
CA CYS A 46 6.53 -0.48 -15.27
C CYS A 46 5.77 -1.64 -15.91
N ASN A 47 4.74 -1.32 -16.70
CA ASN A 47 4.12 -2.24 -17.64
C ASN A 47 5.01 -2.29 -18.88
N ALA A 48 5.90 -3.28 -18.94
CA ALA A 48 6.67 -3.59 -20.16
C ALA A 48 6.14 -4.90 -20.74
N SER A 49 5.33 -4.76 -21.79
CA SER A 49 4.94 -5.83 -22.70
C SER A 49 6.21 -6.34 -23.40
N ALA A 50 6.77 -7.45 -22.92
CA ALA A 50 7.87 -8.15 -23.58
C ALA A 50 7.32 -9.30 -24.42
N SER A 51 7.42 -9.10 -25.72
CA SER A 51 7.11 -10.03 -26.80
C SER A 51 7.88 -11.34 -26.64
N THR A 52 7.12 -12.43 -26.67
CA THR A 52 7.58 -13.81 -26.85
C THR A 52 8.48 -13.93 -28.08
N THR A 53 9.79 -14.12 -27.86
CA THR A 53 10.69 -14.63 -28.90
C THR A 53 11.01 -16.09 -28.58
N SER A 54 10.38 -16.94 -29.39
CA SER A 54 10.60 -18.38 -29.51
C SER A 54 12.07 -18.66 -29.86
N THR A 55 12.80 -19.29 -28.93
CA THR A 55 14.11 -19.86 -29.22
C THR A 55 13.92 -21.26 -29.78
N ALA A 56 14.40 -21.43 -31.01
CA ALA A 56 14.27 -22.60 -31.85
C ALA A 56 14.87 -23.86 -31.21
N SER A 57 14.05 -24.91 -31.17
CA SER A 57 14.48 -26.30 -31.01
C SER A 57 15.37 -26.70 -32.19
N SER A 58 16.66 -26.92 -31.92
CA SER A 58 17.56 -27.56 -32.88
C SER A 58 17.39 -29.07 -32.78
N SER A 59 16.52 -29.61 -33.63
CA SER A 59 16.38 -31.04 -33.88
C SER A 59 17.50 -31.51 -34.82
N LEU A 60 18.43 -32.31 -34.29
CA LEU A 60 19.42 -33.05 -35.09
C LEU A 60 18.77 -34.30 -35.75
N PRO A 61 19.19 -34.69 -36.96
CA PRO A 61 18.63 -35.83 -37.67
C PRO A 61 19.12 -37.18 -37.09
N PRO A 62 18.31 -38.26 -37.21
CA PRO A 62 18.68 -39.59 -36.73
C PRO A 62 19.59 -40.30 -37.76
N LEU A 63 20.72 -40.83 -37.29
CA LEU A 63 21.56 -41.77 -38.03
C LEU A 63 21.06 -43.21 -37.81
N PRO A 64 20.95 -44.04 -38.86
CA PRO A 64 20.56 -45.44 -38.74
C PRO A 64 21.80 -46.35 -38.67
N GLY A 65 21.67 -47.44 -37.91
CA GLY A 65 22.69 -48.49 -37.73
C GLY A 65 23.14 -48.51 -36.28
N GLY A 66 22.70 -49.44 -35.42
CA GLY A 66 22.53 -50.87 -35.67
C GLY A 66 23.69 -51.57 -35.00
N GLU A 67 23.54 -51.91 -33.72
CA GLU A 67 24.24 -53.01 -33.05
C GLU A 67 23.64 -53.19 -31.65
N GLN A 68 22.91 -54.30 -31.49
CA GLN A 68 22.36 -54.75 -30.22
C GLN A 68 23.50 -55.32 -29.37
N HIS A 69 23.98 -54.57 -28.38
CA HIS A 69 24.87 -55.10 -27.37
C HIS A 69 24.08 -55.74 -26.22
N PRO A 70 24.51 -56.93 -25.75
CA PRO A 70 23.83 -57.68 -24.70
C PRO A 70 23.88 -56.95 -23.37
N THR A 71 22.80 -57.13 -22.61
CA THR A 71 22.59 -56.71 -21.22
C THR A 71 23.72 -57.18 -20.30
N SER A 72 24.76 -56.36 -20.17
CA SER A 72 25.74 -56.47 -19.10
C SER A 72 25.24 -55.70 -17.88
N SER A 73 25.03 -56.40 -16.78
CA SER A 73 24.74 -55.86 -15.46
C SER A 73 25.70 -54.71 -15.12
N PRO A 74 25.22 -53.56 -14.59
CA PRO A 74 26.09 -52.43 -14.28
C PRO A 74 27.09 -52.83 -13.20
N THR A 75 28.33 -53.04 -13.61
CA THR A 75 29.48 -53.12 -12.71
C THR A 75 29.61 -51.76 -12.01
N PRO A 76 29.71 -51.69 -10.67
CA PRO A 76 29.82 -50.41 -9.97
C PRO A 76 31.11 -49.72 -10.42
N ALA A 77 30.95 -48.70 -11.27
CA ALA A 77 32.05 -47.88 -11.74
C ALA A 77 32.76 -47.28 -10.52
N ARG A 78 34.03 -47.64 -10.34
CA ARG A 78 34.93 -47.13 -9.31
C ARG A 78 34.90 -45.59 -9.41
N ARG A 79 34.27 -44.91 -8.45
CA ARG A 79 34.26 -43.44 -8.39
C ARG A 79 35.71 -42.95 -8.39
N ALA A 80 36.06 -42.12 -9.36
CA ALA A 80 37.39 -41.54 -9.42
C ALA A 80 37.64 -40.71 -8.13
N PRO A 81 38.82 -40.80 -7.50
CA PRO A 81 39.06 -40.19 -6.19
C PRO A 81 39.02 -38.65 -6.19
N TRP A 82 38.95 -38.03 -7.38
CA TRP A 82 38.82 -36.59 -7.58
C TRP A 82 37.41 -36.16 -8.02
N GLN A 83 36.40 -37.02 -7.84
CA GLN A 83 35.02 -36.66 -8.16
C GLN A 83 34.53 -35.60 -7.16
N LEU A 84 34.68 -34.32 -7.53
CA LEU A 84 34.18 -33.19 -6.76
C LEU A 84 32.67 -33.34 -6.61
N SER A 85 32.19 -33.26 -5.37
CA SER A 85 30.77 -33.18 -5.05
C SER A 85 30.10 -32.11 -5.91
N SER A 86 28.95 -32.43 -6.48
CA SER A 86 28.17 -31.48 -7.29
C SER A 86 27.97 -30.19 -6.49
N TYR A 87 28.55 -29.09 -6.98
CA TYR A 87 28.40 -27.77 -6.35
C TYR A 87 26.98 -27.28 -6.63
N PHE A 88 26.11 -27.40 -5.63
CA PHE A 88 24.77 -26.81 -5.67
C PHE A 88 24.87 -25.34 -5.32
N THR A 89 24.55 -24.49 -6.30
CA THR A 89 24.39 -23.05 -6.13
C THR A 89 22.93 -22.79 -5.80
N ASN A 90 22.65 -22.00 -4.77
CA ASN A 90 21.28 -21.61 -4.42
C ASN A 90 20.60 -20.70 -5.46
N ASN A 91 21.35 -20.25 -6.48
CA ASN A 91 20.80 -19.39 -7.51
C ASN A 91 20.10 -20.25 -8.57
N GLN A 92 18.83 -19.94 -8.81
CA GLN A 92 17.94 -20.61 -9.77
C GLN A 92 18.42 -20.36 -11.21
N THR A 93 18.88 -19.15 -11.49
CA THR A 93 19.57 -18.76 -12.73
C THR A 93 20.80 -17.92 -12.41
N ARG A 94 21.93 -18.22 -13.07
CA ARG A 94 23.13 -17.37 -12.96
C ARG A 94 23.01 -16.24 -13.96
N HIS A 95 22.55 -15.08 -13.50
CA HIS A 95 22.72 -13.85 -14.28
C HIS A 95 24.10 -13.28 -13.99
N THR A 96 24.90 -13.15 -15.04
CA THR A 96 26.21 -12.49 -14.97
C THR A 96 26.17 -11.19 -15.74
N ASP A 97 26.73 -10.14 -15.18
CA ASP A 97 27.03 -8.92 -15.93
C ASP A 97 28.09 -9.20 -17.02
N SER A 98 28.27 -8.27 -17.95
CA SER A 98 29.34 -8.21 -18.96
C SER A 98 30.75 -8.47 -18.41
N LEU A 99 31.00 -8.17 -17.13
CA LEU A 99 32.25 -8.44 -16.42
C LEU A 99 32.32 -9.84 -15.77
N GLY A 100 31.28 -10.66 -15.91
CA GLY A 100 31.20 -12.00 -15.32
C GLY A 100 30.78 -12.03 -13.84
N ASN A 101 30.42 -10.89 -13.26
CA ASN A 101 29.94 -10.80 -11.88
C ASN A 101 28.55 -11.41 -11.75
N VAL A 102 28.35 -12.34 -10.82
CA VAL A 102 27.03 -12.92 -10.54
C VAL A 102 26.18 -11.86 -9.85
N LEU A 103 25.12 -11.42 -10.52
CA LEU A 103 24.15 -10.48 -9.96
C LEU A 103 23.20 -11.27 -9.04
N GLY A 104 23.38 -11.12 -7.72
CA GLY A 104 22.45 -11.64 -6.74
C GLY A 104 21.23 -10.74 -6.62
N SER A 105 20.18 -11.01 -7.41
CA SER A 105 18.84 -10.46 -7.16
C SER A 105 18.08 -11.40 -6.22
N LEU A 106 17.18 -10.87 -5.40
CA LEU A 106 16.22 -11.67 -4.62
C LEU A 106 15.41 -12.62 -5.54
N ASP A 107 15.18 -12.21 -6.79
CA ASP A 107 14.45 -13.01 -7.79
C ASP A 107 15.29 -14.15 -8.38
N THR A 108 16.60 -14.17 -8.13
CA THR A 108 17.51 -15.21 -8.64
C THR A 108 17.78 -16.32 -7.63
N LEU A 109 17.35 -16.16 -6.38
CA LEU A 109 17.45 -17.21 -5.36
C LEU A 109 16.32 -18.21 -5.57
N ALA A 110 16.67 -19.50 -5.64
CA ALA A 110 15.66 -20.54 -5.63
C ALA A 110 14.99 -20.57 -4.26
N ASP A 111 13.67 -20.43 -4.25
CA ASP A 111 12.88 -20.61 -3.04
C ASP A 111 13.12 -22.02 -2.45
N PRO A 112 13.26 -22.14 -1.12
CA PRO A 112 13.45 -23.44 -0.50
C PRO A 112 12.23 -24.34 -0.76
N PRO A 113 12.42 -25.66 -0.83
CA PRO A 113 11.31 -26.59 -1.08
C PRO A 113 10.24 -26.43 0.00
N GLY A 114 9.00 -26.15 -0.42
CA GLY A 114 7.87 -25.91 0.47
C GLY A 114 7.60 -24.45 0.81
N TRP A 115 8.36 -23.49 0.26
CA TRP A 115 8.13 -22.04 0.44
C TRP A 115 6.99 -21.50 -0.43
N THR A 116 5.81 -22.07 -0.23
CA THR A 116 4.56 -21.67 -0.89
C THR A 116 3.99 -20.36 -0.29
N PRO A 117 3.14 -19.63 -1.02
CA PRO A 117 2.43 -18.47 -0.48
C PRO A 117 1.65 -18.80 0.81
N ASP A 118 1.05 -20.00 0.88
CA ASP A 118 0.31 -20.46 2.05
C ASP A 118 1.23 -20.68 3.26
N SER A 119 2.42 -21.25 3.06
CA SER A 119 3.40 -21.41 4.14
C SER A 119 3.98 -20.08 4.60
N GLN A 120 4.17 -19.11 3.69
CA GLN A 120 4.60 -17.75 4.05
C GLN A 120 3.54 -17.05 4.89
N LEU A 121 2.26 -17.23 4.55
CA LEU A 121 1.14 -16.67 5.29
C LEU A 121 1.01 -17.32 6.68
N ARG A 122 1.12 -18.65 6.78
CA ARG A 122 1.13 -19.34 8.08
C ARG A 122 2.28 -18.88 8.97
N LEU A 123 3.50 -18.81 8.42
CA LEU A 123 4.66 -18.32 9.15
C LEU A 123 4.48 -16.87 9.62
N ALA A 124 3.90 -16.00 8.79
CA ALA A 124 3.59 -14.63 9.16
C ALA A 124 2.53 -14.56 10.27
N ALA A 125 1.50 -15.42 10.22
CA ALA A 125 0.48 -15.51 11.26
C ALA A 125 1.07 -15.99 12.59
N GLU A 126 1.90 -17.04 12.59
CA GLU A 126 2.60 -17.53 13.77
C GLU A 126 3.53 -16.48 14.39
N ALA A 127 4.26 -15.72 13.56
CA ALA A 127 5.16 -14.67 14.02
C ALA A 127 4.41 -13.48 14.64
N LEU A 128 3.23 -13.13 14.13
CA LEU A 128 2.44 -11.97 14.57
C LEU A 128 1.42 -12.30 15.67
N ALA A 129 0.99 -13.55 15.80
CA ALA A 129 0.02 -14.02 16.79
C ALA A 129 0.31 -13.50 18.23
N PRO A 130 1.55 -13.58 18.76
CA PRO A 130 1.85 -13.06 20.10
C PRO A 130 1.67 -11.54 20.22
N SER A 131 1.99 -10.79 19.16
CA SER A 131 1.89 -9.33 19.16
C SER A 131 0.45 -8.84 19.08
N LEU A 132 -0.42 -9.60 18.41
CA LEU A 132 -1.83 -9.28 18.20
C LEU A 132 -2.74 -9.94 19.25
N GLN A 133 -2.18 -10.79 20.12
CA GLN A 133 -2.90 -11.55 21.15
C GLN A 133 -4.04 -12.41 20.57
N GLN A 134 -3.82 -12.95 19.37
CA GLN A 134 -4.77 -13.80 18.64
C GLN A 134 -4.10 -15.12 18.25
N ASP A 135 -4.90 -16.15 18.08
CA ASP A 135 -4.43 -17.46 17.63
C ASP A 135 -4.06 -17.45 16.14
N ALA A 136 -3.01 -18.18 15.77
CA ALA A 136 -2.47 -18.16 14.41
C ALA A 136 -3.45 -18.78 13.40
N ASP A 137 -4.11 -19.90 13.75
CA ASP A 137 -5.08 -20.54 12.86
C ASP A 137 -6.31 -19.64 12.64
N SER A 138 -6.74 -18.93 13.69
CA SER A 138 -7.81 -17.94 13.62
C SER A 138 -7.47 -16.78 12.66
N LEU A 139 -6.24 -16.25 12.73
CA LEU A 139 -5.75 -15.22 11.81
C LEU A 139 -5.73 -15.71 10.36
N VAL A 140 -5.25 -16.93 10.11
CA VAL A 140 -5.24 -17.52 8.75
C VAL A 140 -6.67 -17.63 8.21
N HIS A 141 -7.62 -18.09 9.02
CA HIS A 141 -9.02 -18.17 8.63
C HIS A 141 -9.62 -16.78 8.31
N GLN A 142 -9.31 -15.76 9.11
CA GLN A 142 -9.73 -14.38 8.84
C GLN A 142 -9.12 -13.83 7.54
N VAL A 143 -7.85 -14.13 7.24
CA VAL A 143 -7.23 -13.75 5.97
C VAL A 143 -7.95 -14.39 4.78
N GLN A 144 -8.40 -15.64 4.90
CA GLN A 144 -9.20 -16.31 3.86
C GLN A 144 -10.58 -15.65 3.66
N GLN A 145 -11.11 -14.96 4.67
CA GLN A 145 -12.38 -14.24 4.58
C GLN A 145 -12.25 -12.85 3.91
N LEU A 146 -11.07 -12.21 3.96
CA LEU A 146 -10.85 -10.87 3.39
C LEU A 146 -11.29 -10.74 1.92
N PRO A 147 -10.96 -11.66 0.98
CA PRO A 147 -11.36 -11.56 -0.42
C PRO A 147 -12.87 -11.61 -0.64
N HIS A 148 -13.62 -12.21 0.29
CA HIS A 148 -15.08 -12.30 0.24
C HIS A 148 -15.75 -11.01 0.74
N LEU A 149 -15.12 -10.33 1.69
CA LEU A 149 -15.63 -9.09 2.28
C LEU A 149 -15.29 -7.85 1.44
N LEU A 150 -14.18 -7.89 0.71
CA LEU A 150 -13.68 -6.79 -0.11
C LEU A 150 -13.65 -7.20 -1.60
N PRO A 151 -14.82 -7.35 -2.26
CA PRO A 151 -14.86 -7.64 -3.69
C PRO A 151 -14.19 -6.50 -4.46
N GLY A 152 -13.29 -6.83 -5.39
CA GLY A 152 -12.49 -5.85 -6.15
C GLY A 152 -11.07 -5.62 -5.62
N MET A 153 -10.78 -5.96 -4.35
CA MET A 153 -9.43 -5.85 -3.79
C MET A 153 -8.55 -7.09 -4.02
N GLN A 154 -9.09 -8.14 -4.63
CA GLN A 154 -8.39 -9.44 -4.78
C GLN A 154 -7.01 -9.30 -5.44
N GLY A 155 -6.89 -8.43 -6.45
CA GLY A 155 -5.61 -8.15 -7.10
C GLY A 155 -4.62 -7.46 -6.16
N ALA A 156 -5.06 -6.45 -5.41
CA ALA A 156 -4.23 -5.74 -4.44
C ALA A 156 -3.81 -6.65 -3.28
N LEU A 157 -4.75 -7.44 -2.72
CA LEU A 157 -4.48 -8.38 -1.63
C LEU A 157 -3.44 -9.43 -2.02
N ARG A 158 -3.44 -9.91 -3.28
CA ARG A 158 -2.42 -10.86 -3.78
C ARG A 158 -1.02 -10.26 -3.87
N LEU A 159 -0.91 -8.94 -4.07
CA LEU A 159 0.37 -8.25 -4.18
C LEU A 159 0.89 -7.78 -2.81
N MET A 160 0.04 -7.79 -1.78
CA MET A 160 0.44 -7.38 -0.44
C MET A 160 1.34 -8.40 0.23
N LYS A 161 2.26 -7.90 1.07
CA LYS A 161 3.12 -8.74 1.89
C LYS A 161 2.25 -9.56 2.87
N PRO A 162 2.54 -10.86 3.09
CA PRO A 162 1.76 -11.71 3.99
C PRO A 162 1.58 -11.12 5.40
N ALA A 163 2.62 -10.48 5.94
CA ALA A 163 2.55 -9.81 7.25
C ALA A 163 1.51 -8.68 7.31
N GLU A 164 1.36 -7.90 6.23
CA GLU A 164 0.36 -6.83 6.16
C GLU A 164 -1.06 -7.39 5.99
N LEU A 165 -1.22 -8.52 5.29
CA LEU A 165 -2.51 -9.22 5.20
C LEU A 165 -2.96 -9.73 6.56
N VAL A 166 -2.05 -10.33 7.34
CA VAL A 166 -2.34 -10.81 8.70
C VAL A 166 -2.72 -9.64 9.62
N ARG A 167 -1.99 -8.53 9.57
CA ARG A 167 -2.33 -7.32 10.34
C ARG A 167 -3.72 -6.79 9.98
N MET A 168 -4.04 -6.74 8.69
CA MET A 168 -5.36 -6.33 8.22
C MET A 168 -6.46 -7.29 8.70
N ALA A 169 -6.20 -8.59 8.66
CA ALA A 169 -7.16 -9.61 9.13
C ALA A 169 -7.42 -9.52 10.65
N ALA A 170 -6.42 -9.16 11.45
CA ALA A 170 -6.60 -8.96 12.88
C ALA A 170 -7.57 -7.82 13.21
N GLU A 171 -7.67 -6.82 12.31
CA GLU A 171 -8.55 -5.66 12.41
C GLU A 171 -9.87 -5.85 11.64
N LEU A 172 -10.23 -7.08 11.27
CA LEU A 172 -11.37 -7.35 10.38
C LEU A 172 -12.69 -6.72 10.84
N GLU A 173 -13.00 -6.80 12.14
CA GLU A 173 -14.22 -6.22 12.70
C GLU A 173 -14.22 -4.69 12.60
N SER A 174 -13.07 -4.06 12.83
CA SER A 174 -12.91 -2.61 12.67
C SER A 174 -13.12 -2.20 11.22
N ILE A 175 -12.52 -2.94 10.28
CA ILE A 175 -12.67 -2.73 8.84
C ILE A 175 -14.15 -2.86 8.42
N LEU A 176 -14.86 -3.86 8.92
CA LEU A 176 -16.29 -4.03 8.61
C LEU A 176 -17.14 -2.86 9.09
N ARG A 177 -16.90 -2.37 10.32
CA ARG A 177 -17.59 -1.17 10.83
C ARG A 177 -17.26 0.05 9.97
N GLN A 178 -15.99 0.24 9.62
CA GLN A 178 -15.56 1.34 8.75
C GLN A 178 -16.22 1.27 7.36
N LEU A 179 -16.37 0.08 6.77
CA LEU A 179 -17.06 -0.08 5.49
C LEU A 179 -18.54 0.27 5.57
N VAL A 180 -19.21 -0.10 6.67
CA VAL A 180 -20.61 0.28 6.91
C VAL A 180 -20.72 1.80 7.07
N ASP A 181 -19.84 2.41 7.86
CA ASP A 181 -19.82 3.87 8.05
C ASP A 181 -19.55 4.61 6.74
N LEU A 182 -18.64 4.11 5.91
CA LEU A 182 -18.40 4.64 4.56
C LEU A 182 -19.64 4.52 3.68
N ARG A 183 -20.36 3.39 3.73
CA ARG A 183 -21.61 3.21 2.96
C ARG A 183 -22.73 4.14 3.42
N VAL A 184 -22.82 4.44 4.72
CA VAL A 184 -23.80 5.39 5.25
C VAL A 184 -23.50 6.82 4.78
N ARG A 185 -22.21 7.19 4.71
CA ARG A 185 -21.77 8.54 4.29
C ARG A 185 -21.81 8.74 2.78
N PHE A 186 -21.51 7.69 2.03
CA PHE A 186 -21.46 7.69 0.57
C PHE A 186 -22.44 6.64 0.03
N PRO A 187 -23.74 6.93 0.01
CA PRO A 187 -24.76 5.97 -0.40
C PRO A 187 -24.72 5.64 -1.91
N GLN A 188 -24.29 6.59 -2.74
CA GLN A 188 -24.22 6.45 -4.20
C GLN A 188 -22.84 5.95 -4.68
N ALA A 189 -21.79 6.13 -3.88
CA ALA A 189 -20.45 5.69 -4.23
C ALA A 189 -20.31 4.16 -4.15
N ASP A 190 -19.51 3.62 -5.08
CA ASP A 190 -19.00 2.26 -4.94
C ASP A 190 -17.87 2.24 -3.91
N VAL A 191 -18.24 2.05 -2.64
CA VAL A 191 -17.31 1.97 -1.51
C VAL A 191 -16.24 0.89 -1.72
N ALA A 192 -16.59 -0.23 -2.37
CA ALA A 192 -15.63 -1.31 -2.59
C ALA A 192 -14.55 -0.89 -3.60
N ALA A 193 -14.93 -0.24 -4.69
CA ALA A 193 -13.99 0.34 -5.65
C ALA A 193 -13.16 1.47 -5.02
N MET A 194 -13.78 2.32 -4.22
CA MET A 194 -13.14 3.44 -3.52
C MET A 194 -12.03 2.95 -2.58
N VAL A 195 -12.32 1.93 -1.77
CA VAL A 195 -11.34 1.30 -0.87
C VAL A 195 -10.26 0.54 -1.64
N ALA A 196 -10.61 -0.14 -2.74
CA ALA A 196 -9.64 -0.83 -3.57
C ALA A 196 -8.63 0.13 -4.23
N ALA A 197 -9.08 1.33 -4.61
CA ALA A 197 -8.22 2.37 -5.15
C ALA A 197 -7.29 2.97 -4.08
N TYR A 198 -7.75 3.08 -2.83
CA TYR A 198 -6.97 3.66 -1.73
C TYR A 198 -7.16 2.88 -0.41
N PRO A 199 -6.40 1.77 -0.22
CA PRO A 199 -6.47 0.94 0.99
C PRO A 199 -6.25 1.65 2.33
N PRO A 200 -5.42 2.73 2.44
CA PRO A 200 -5.27 3.46 3.70
C PRO A 200 -6.57 4.02 4.26
N LEU A 201 -7.61 4.18 3.44
CA LEU A 201 -8.95 4.60 3.88
C LEU A 201 -9.54 3.73 4.99
N LEU A 202 -9.20 2.43 5.01
CA LEU A 202 -9.67 1.50 6.03
C LEU A 202 -9.06 1.74 7.41
N ARG A 203 -7.92 2.44 7.47
CA ARG A 203 -7.20 2.76 8.72
C ARG A 203 -7.52 4.16 9.24
N MET A 204 -8.26 4.98 8.47
CA MET A 204 -8.63 6.32 8.89
C MET A 204 -9.73 6.28 9.97
N SER A 205 -9.59 7.11 11.00
CA SER A 205 -10.66 7.25 11.97
C SER A 205 -11.86 8.00 11.36
N THR A 206 -13.03 7.81 11.96
CA THR A 206 -14.26 8.50 11.57
C THR A 206 -14.10 10.02 11.58
N ASP A 207 -13.42 10.58 12.59
CA ASP A 207 -13.17 12.02 12.70
C ASP A 207 -12.24 12.54 11.60
N GLN A 208 -11.21 11.76 11.24
CA GLN A 208 -10.29 12.11 10.16
C GLN A 208 -11.00 12.10 8.81
N LEU A 209 -11.84 11.10 8.57
CA LEU A 209 -12.66 11.02 7.37
C LEU A 209 -13.60 12.23 7.26
N GLU A 210 -14.25 12.63 8.36
CA GLU A 210 -15.11 13.83 8.39
C GLU A 210 -14.35 15.10 8.07
N ALA A 211 -13.20 15.30 8.72
CA ALA A 211 -12.36 16.46 8.46
C ALA A 211 -11.90 16.51 7.00
N ALA A 212 -11.53 15.37 6.42
CA ALA A 212 -11.13 15.26 5.02
C ALA A 212 -12.27 15.61 4.06
N VAL A 213 -13.48 15.06 4.29
CA VAL A 213 -14.66 15.37 3.48
C VAL A 213 -15.03 16.85 3.60
N ALA A 214 -14.98 17.42 4.81
CA ALA A 214 -15.21 18.83 5.04
C ALA A 214 -14.18 19.72 4.30
N ALA A 215 -12.91 19.32 4.27
CA ALA A 215 -11.86 20.01 3.52
C ALA A 215 -12.12 19.97 2.01
N VAL A 216 -12.56 18.83 1.47
CA VAL A 216 -12.94 18.69 0.05
C VAL A 216 -14.15 19.57 -0.28
N ARG A 217 -15.17 19.60 0.58
CA ARG A 217 -16.33 20.50 0.42
C ARG A 217 -15.94 21.97 0.46
N ALA A 218 -15.05 22.37 1.36
CA ALA A 218 -14.54 23.73 1.46
C ALA A 218 -13.73 24.15 0.21
N ALA A 219 -13.03 23.20 -0.42
CA ALA A 219 -12.32 23.45 -1.67
C ALA A 219 -13.27 23.76 -2.84
N PHE A 220 -14.44 23.13 -2.88
CA PHE A 220 -15.43 23.21 -3.96
C PHE A 220 -16.83 23.66 -3.48
N PRO A 221 -17.00 24.93 -3.06
CA PRO A 221 -18.25 25.41 -2.44
C PRO A 221 -19.47 25.45 -3.38
N GLY A 222 -19.28 25.29 -4.70
CA GLY A 222 -20.35 25.30 -5.69
C GLY A 222 -20.67 23.93 -6.29
N ALA A 223 -20.01 22.86 -5.83
CA ALA A 223 -20.26 21.50 -6.31
C ALA A 223 -21.49 20.90 -5.61
N SER A 224 -22.28 20.11 -6.34
CA SER A 224 -23.35 19.32 -5.73
C SER A 224 -22.75 18.19 -4.88
N GLU A 225 -23.51 17.68 -3.90
CA GLU A 225 -23.04 16.53 -3.10
C GLU A 225 -22.80 15.30 -3.98
N ASP A 226 -23.65 15.08 -5.00
CA ASP A 226 -23.52 13.98 -5.96
C ASP A 226 -22.22 14.10 -6.79
N ASP A 227 -21.85 15.31 -7.20
CA ASP A 227 -20.61 15.55 -7.95
C ASP A 227 -19.37 15.27 -7.10
N LEU A 228 -19.40 15.69 -5.83
CA LEU A 228 -18.32 15.44 -4.86
C LEU A 228 -18.21 13.94 -4.56
N GLU A 229 -19.33 13.27 -4.34
CA GLU A 229 -19.35 11.83 -4.10
C GLU A 229 -18.85 11.04 -5.31
N GLY A 230 -19.29 11.40 -6.52
CA GLY A 230 -18.81 10.78 -7.76
C GLY A 230 -17.32 11.01 -8.00
N MET A 231 -16.80 12.18 -7.63
CA MET A 231 -15.36 12.48 -7.66
C MET A 231 -14.60 11.61 -6.64
N LEU A 232 -15.05 11.55 -5.38
CA LEU A 232 -14.41 10.81 -4.30
C LEU A 232 -14.44 9.30 -4.52
N ALA A 233 -15.54 8.77 -5.09
CA ALA A 233 -15.66 7.36 -5.44
C ALA A 233 -14.55 6.89 -6.40
N ARG A 234 -14.11 7.77 -7.30
CA ARG A 234 -13.01 7.53 -8.24
C ARG A 234 -11.64 7.91 -7.68
N ASN A 235 -11.61 8.83 -6.72
CA ASN A 235 -10.41 9.47 -6.18
C ASN A 235 -10.39 9.48 -4.66
N ALA A 236 -10.38 8.28 -4.07
CA ALA A 236 -10.30 8.14 -2.63
C ALA A 236 -9.03 8.78 -2.02
N ALA A 237 -7.96 8.92 -2.80
CA ALA A 237 -6.72 9.59 -2.39
C ALA A 237 -6.91 11.08 -2.02
N LEU A 238 -8.01 11.72 -2.46
CA LEU A 238 -8.36 13.08 -2.03
C LEU A 238 -8.69 13.18 -0.55
N LEU A 239 -9.04 12.06 0.09
CA LEU A 239 -9.34 12.00 1.52
C LEU A 239 -8.08 11.97 2.39
N ASP A 240 -6.89 11.87 1.79
CA ASP A 240 -5.61 11.88 2.51
C ASP A 240 -5.24 13.31 2.98
N GLY A 241 -5.83 13.72 4.10
CA GLY A 241 -5.47 14.94 4.84
C GLY A 241 -5.75 16.27 4.12
N GLY A 242 -6.34 16.24 2.93
CA GLY A 242 -6.62 17.43 2.11
C GLY A 242 -5.39 18.14 1.56
N GLU A 243 -4.18 17.80 2.01
CA GLU A 243 -2.94 18.46 1.56
C GLU A 243 -2.68 18.25 0.07
N ILE A 244 -2.84 17.01 -0.43
CA ILE A 244 -2.66 16.68 -1.85
C ILE A 244 -3.61 17.54 -2.70
N LEU A 245 -4.87 17.66 -2.27
CA LEU A 245 -5.85 18.49 -2.95
C LEU A 245 -5.45 19.97 -2.92
N GLN A 246 -5.03 20.49 -1.77
CA GLN A 246 -4.61 21.90 -1.66
C GLN A 246 -3.39 22.20 -2.54
N ARG A 247 -2.40 21.29 -2.61
CA ARG A 247 -1.25 21.42 -3.50
C ARG A 247 -1.67 21.41 -4.96
N CYS A 248 -2.55 20.48 -5.35
CA CYS A 248 -3.11 20.44 -6.70
C CYS A 248 -3.87 21.74 -7.04
N LEU A 249 -4.67 22.27 -6.12
CA LEU A 249 -5.41 23.52 -6.33
C LEU A 249 -4.50 24.74 -6.38
N ALA A 250 -3.44 24.79 -5.58
CA ALA A 250 -2.43 25.84 -5.66
C ALA A 250 -1.67 25.80 -7.00
N GLY A 251 -1.31 24.60 -7.45
CA GLY A 251 -0.62 24.36 -8.71
C GLY A 251 -1.48 24.66 -9.93
N VAL A 252 -2.74 24.26 -9.96
CA VAL A 252 -3.62 24.34 -11.15
C VAL A 252 -4.54 25.57 -11.14
N GLY A 253 -4.78 26.17 -9.98
CA GLY A 253 -5.79 27.22 -9.81
C GLY A 253 -5.58 28.46 -10.68
N HIS A 254 -4.37 28.68 -11.19
CA HIS A 254 -4.07 29.75 -12.14
C HIS A 254 -4.38 29.39 -13.61
N LEU A 255 -4.48 28.09 -13.94
CA LEU A 255 -4.75 27.59 -15.28
C LEU A 255 -6.23 27.25 -15.50
N MET A 256 -6.91 26.74 -14.46
CA MET A 256 -8.27 26.22 -14.57
C MET A 256 -9.17 26.74 -13.46
N SER A 257 -10.43 26.97 -13.81
CA SER A 257 -11.46 27.26 -12.81
C SER A 257 -11.76 26.01 -11.95
N LYS A 258 -12.19 26.22 -10.70
CA LYS A 258 -12.55 25.11 -9.78
C LYS A 258 -13.53 24.09 -10.37
N PRO A 259 -14.60 24.47 -11.11
CA PRO A 259 -15.49 23.49 -11.74
C PRO A 259 -14.79 22.65 -12.81
N GLN A 260 -13.86 23.23 -13.58
CA GLN A 260 -13.08 22.47 -14.57
C GLN A 260 -12.12 21.49 -13.89
N ILE A 261 -11.50 21.88 -12.76
CA ILE A 261 -10.66 20.98 -11.97
C ILE A 261 -11.49 19.80 -11.48
N LEU A 262 -12.68 20.04 -10.92
CA LEU A 262 -13.59 18.99 -10.47
C LEU A 262 -13.94 18.01 -11.60
N LEU A 263 -14.34 18.51 -12.77
CA LEU A 263 -14.66 17.67 -13.94
C LEU A 263 -13.43 16.88 -14.43
N THR A 264 -12.25 17.47 -14.35
CA THR A 264 -10.99 16.81 -14.75
C THR A 264 -10.66 15.68 -13.78
N LEU A 265 -10.80 15.92 -12.46
CA LEU A 265 -10.59 14.90 -11.43
C LEU A 265 -11.60 13.76 -11.52
N GLN A 266 -12.87 14.05 -11.84
CA GLN A 266 -13.87 13.00 -12.09
C GLN A 266 -13.51 12.12 -13.30
N ARG A 267 -12.89 12.70 -14.34
CA ARG A 267 -12.53 11.98 -15.55
C ARG A 267 -11.21 11.23 -15.41
N ASP A 268 -10.20 11.85 -14.83
CA ASP A 268 -8.84 11.31 -14.73
C ASP A 268 -8.28 11.46 -13.31
N PRO A 269 -8.20 10.36 -12.54
CA PRO A 269 -7.68 10.40 -11.18
C PRO A 269 -6.17 10.66 -11.11
N THR A 270 -5.45 10.39 -12.21
CA THR A 270 -3.99 10.55 -12.25
C THR A 270 -3.57 12.03 -12.27
N PHE A 271 -4.51 12.93 -12.60
CA PHE A 271 -4.28 14.37 -12.63
C PHE A 271 -3.76 14.93 -11.31
N LEU A 272 -4.15 14.34 -10.16
CA LEU A 272 -3.68 14.77 -8.83
C LEU A 272 -2.17 14.67 -8.67
N PHE A 273 -1.56 13.63 -9.25
CA PHE A 273 -0.15 13.33 -9.10
C PHE A 273 0.74 14.10 -10.08
N GLN A 274 0.15 14.80 -11.07
CA GLN A 274 0.91 15.61 -12.03
C GLN A 274 1.48 16.89 -11.40
N PHE A 275 0.94 17.31 -10.25
CA PHE A 275 1.33 18.53 -9.54
C PHE A 275 2.03 18.23 -8.21
N GLU A 276 2.43 16.98 -7.98
CA GLU A 276 3.27 16.66 -6.84
C GLU A 276 4.61 17.36 -7.05
N SER A 277 4.90 18.35 -6.19
CA SER A 277 6.11 19.15 -6.30
C SER A 277 7.31 18.20 -6.24
N LEU A 278 8.19 18.29 -7.23
CA LEU A 278 9.49 17.62 -7.20
C LEU A 278 10.45 18.27 -6.17
N GLU A 279 9.93 19.09 -5.24
CA GLU A 279 10.66 19.56 -4.06
C GLU A 279 11.18 18.36 -3.26
N GLY A 280 12.49 18.12 -3.37
CA GLY A 280 13.18 16.97 -2.79
C GLY A 280 13.62 15.93 -3.82
N VAL A 281 12.94 15.83 -4.96
CA VAL A 281 13.47 15.19 -6.18
C VAL A 281 14.18 16.27 -7.00
N SER A 282 15.08 17.01 -6.34
CA SER A 282 15.90 17.97 -7.07
C SER A 282 16.73 17.19 -8.08
N ALA A 283 16.73 17.66 -9.33
CA ALA A 283 17.69 17.23 -10.34
C ALA A 283 19.13 17.28 -9.80
N GLY A 284 19.41 18.08 -8.76
CA GLY A 284 20.72 18.21 -8.11
C GLY A 284 21.29 16.97 -7.41
N GLU A 285 20.47 16.06 -6.86
CA GLU A 285 21.03 14.83 -6.24
C GLU A 285 21.36 13.76 -7.29
N ARG A 286 20.64 13.71 -8.42
CA ARG A 286 21.04 12.87 -9.56
C ARG A 286 22.17 13.52 -10.36
N ASP A 287 22.20 14.85 -10.47
CA ASP A 287 23.19 15.56 -11.26
C ASP A 287 24.57 15.56 -10.62
N ALA A 288 24.74 15.62 -9.31
CA ALA A 288 26.10 15.60 -8.73
C ALA A 288 26.84 14.29 -9.06
N GLU A 289 26.17 13.16 -8.90
CA GLU A 289 26.74 11.83 -9.19
C GLU A 289 26.84 11.60 -10.71
N TYR A 290 25.80 11.93 -11.48
CA TYR A 290 25.79 11.81 -12.95
C TYR A 290 26.81 12.74 -13.64
N LEU A 291 26.95 13.98 -13.17
CA LEU A 291 27.99 14.90 -13.64
C LEU A 291 29.37 14.39 -13.21
N SER A 292 29.53 13.87 -11.98
CA SER A 292 30.82 13.32 -11.54
C SER A 292 31.27 12.12 -12.38
N ASP A 293 30.35 11.26 -12.83
CA ASP A 293 30.64 10.15 -13.74
C ASP A 293 30.93 10.64 -15.17
N MET A 294 30.19 11.66 -15.65
CA MET A 294 30.48 12.31 -16.93
C MET A 294 31.90 12.91 -16.99
N TYR A 295 32.39 13.46 -15.87
CA TYR A 295 33.72 14.08 -15.80
C TYR A 295 34.84 13.11 -15.37
N ARG A 296 34.54 11.86 -14.99
CA ARG A 296 35.54 10.83 -14.64
C ARG A 296 36.15 10.10 -15.84
N CYS A 297 35.59 10.24 -17.05
CA CYS A 297 36.09 9.61 -18.27
C CYS A 297 37.12 10.46 -19.05
N ARG A 298 38.04 11.16 -18.37
CA ARG A 298 39.17 11.84 -19.03
C ARG A 298 40.51 11.38 -18.49
#